data_AF-A0A7V0ZIY5-F1
#
_entry.id   AF-A0A7V0ZIY5-F1
#
_cell.length_a   1.000
_cell.length_b   1.000
_cell.length_c   1.000
_cell.angle_alpha   90.00
_cell.angle_beta   90.00
_cell.angle_gamma   90.00
#
_symmetry.space_group_name_H-M   'P 1'
#
loop_
_entity.id
_entity.type
_entity.pdbx_description
1 polymer ?
#
loop_
_entity_poly.entity_id
_entity_poly.type
_entity_poly.pdbx_seq_one_letter_code
_entity_poly.pdbx_strand_id
1 'polypeptide(L)' 'MLTMFEELSDKLNIKLVHTKGSFEGGSCVYNNQEYIVINKSKPIEQRLKVLATSFHYRDLSDKYLVPVLRSYIEEVTV' A
#
# COMPACT_ATOMS: atom_id res chain seq x y z
N MET A 1 -1.30 1.20 -11.79
CA MET A 1 -0.96 1.68 -10.43
C MET A 1 -1.34 0.66 -9.37
N LEU A 2 -2.61 0.25 -9.20
CA LEU A 2 -2.99 -0.79 -8.22
C LEU A 2 -2.22 -2.10 -8.39
N THR A 3 -2.13 -2.60 -9.62
CA THR A 3 -1.37 -3.82 -9.94
C THR A 3 0.10 -3.74 -9.52
N MET A 4 0.72 -2.57 -9.68
CA MET A 4 2.10 -2.34 -9.26
C MET A 4 2.26 -2.39 -7.72
N PHE A 5 1.24 -1.95 -6.98
CA PHE A 5 1.21 -2.10 -5.52
C PHE A 5 0.93 -3.54 -5.08
N GLU A 6 0.09 -4.27 -5.81
CA GLU A 6 -0.16 -5.70 -5.59
C GLU A 6 1.15 -6.50 -5.78
N GLU A 7 1.85 -6.29 -6.88
CA GLU A 7 3.16 -6.92 -7.14
C GLU A 7 4.21 -6.56 -6.07
N LEU A 8 4.24 -5.30 -5.60
CA LEU A 8 5.15 -4.88 -4.54
C LEU A 8 4.79 -5.56 -3.20
N SER A 9 3.49 -5.68 -2.90
CA SER A 9 3.01 -6.33 -1.68
C SER A 9 3.39 -7.81 -1.65
N ASP A 10 3.25 -8.50 -2.78
CA ASP A 10 3.64 -9.91 -2.91
C ASP A 10 5.15 -10.10 -2.69
N LYS A 11 5.99 -9.23 -3.30
CA LYS A 11 7.45 -9.26 -3.12
C LYS A 11 7.90 -9.02 -1.67
N LEU A 12 7.12 -8.26 -0.91
CA LEU A 12 7.41 -7.93 0.49
C LEU A 12 6.69 -8.84 1.48
N ASN A 13 5.97 -9.87 1.00
CA ASN A 13 5.14 -10.75 1.81
C ASN A 13 4.12 -9.97 2.69
N ILE A 14 3.54 -8.90 2.13
CA ILE A 14 2.51 -8.08 2.76
C ILE A 14 1.16 -8.49 2.18
N LYS A 15 0.20 -8.82 3.04
CA LYS A 15 -1.13 -9.24 2.58
C LYS A 15 -2.05 -8.03 2.37
N LEU A 16 -2.48 -7.80 1.14
CA LEU A 16 -3.52 -6.81 0.85
C LEU A 16 -4.91 -7.38 1.17
N VAL A 17 -5.65 -6.69 2.03
CA VAL A 17 -7.01 -7.08 2.42
C VAL A 17 -7.99 -6.05 1.87
N HIS A 18 -8.72 -6.44 0.84
CA HIS A 18 -9.72 -5.59 0.22
C HIS A 18 -11.08 -5.84 0.90
N THR A 19 -11.57 -4.87 1.66
CA THR A 19 -12.85 -4.98 2.39
C THR A 19 -13.68 -3.70 2.29
N LYS A 20 -14.96 -3.75 2.66
CA LYS A 20 -15.85 -2.58 2.72
C LYS A 20 -16.10 -2.22 4.18
N GLY A 21 -16.16 -0.92 4.50
CA GLY A 21 -16.49 -0.46 5.84
C GLY A 21 -16.47 1.06 5.99
N SER A 22 -16.51 1.54 7.24
CA SER A 22 -16.51 2.96 7.59
C SER A 22 -15.12 3.58 7.80
N PHE A 23 -14.05 2.82 7.56
CA PHE A 23 -12.66 3.24 7.74
C PHE A 23 -12.03 3.70 6.41
N GLU A 24 -10.89 4.39 6.44
CA GLU A 24 -10.16 4.76 5.21
C GLU A 24 -9.32 3.60 4.67
N GLY A 25 -8.56 2.96 5.56
CA GLY A 25 -7.63 1.88 5.28
C GLY A 25 -6.36 2.05 6.12
N GLY A 26 -5.32 1.26 5.87
CA GLY A 26 -4.02 1.44 6.52
C GLY A 26 -3.23 0.14 6.68
N SER A 27 -2.02 0.25 7.21
CA SER A 27 -1.16 -0.88 7.55
C SER A 27 -1.41 -1.36 8.97
N CYS A 28 -1.32 -2.67 9.18
CA CYS A 28 -1.32 -3.27 10.51
C CYS A 28 -0.50 -4.57 10.54
N VAL A 29 -0.08 -4.96 11.75
CA VAL A 29 0.58 -6.23 12.01
C VAL A 29 -0.35 -7.08 12.85
N TYR A 30 -0.64 -8.30 12.40
CA TYR A 30 -1.47 -9.26 13.12
C TYR A 30 -0.81 -10.64 13.04
N ASN A 31 -0.63 -11.31 14.19
CA ASN A 31 0.06 -12.60 14.29
C ASN A 31 1.40 -12.64 13.52
N ASN A 32 2.24 -11.62 13.72
CA ASN A 32 3.55 -11.47 13.06
C ASN A 32 3.50 -11.40 11.52
N GLN A 33 2.30 -11.24 10.94
CA GLN A 33 2.10 -11.05 9.52
C GLN A 33 1.67 -9.61 9.27
N GLU A 34 2.25 -9.00 8.25
CA GLU A 34 1.89 -7.65 7.84
C GLU A 34 0.71 -7.66 6.88
N TYR A 35 -0.18 -6.68 7.07
CA TYR A 35 -1.35 -6.46 6.26
C TYR A 35 -1.48 -4.99 5.87
N ILE A 36 -2.05 -4.75 4.70
CA ILE A 36 -2.56 -3.43 4.32
C ILE A 36 -4.04 -3.60 3.98
N VAL A 37 -4.89 -2.93 4.74
CA VAL A 37 -6.34 -2.96 4.55
C VAL A 37 -6.76 -1.83 3.62
N ILE A 38 -7.47 -2.17 2.56
CA ILE A 38 -7.95 -1.24 1.54
C ILE A 38 -9.47 -1.22 1.58
N ASN A 39 -10.06 -0.04 1.82
CA ASN A 39 -11.51 0.11 1.73
C ASN A 39 -11.97 0.21 0.26
N LYS A 40 -12.63 -0.85 -0.24
CA LYS A 40 -13.20 -0.92 -1.59
C LYS A 40 -14.36 0.06 -1.82
N SER A 41 -14.94 0.62 -0.77
CA SER A 41 -15.98 1.65 -0.88
C SER A 41 -15.44 3.05 -1.16
N LYS A 42 -14.13 3.27 -1.04
CA LYS A 42 -13.50 4.56 -1.26
C LYS A 42 -13.09 4.76 -2.73
N PRO A 43 -13.07 6.00 -3.24
CA PRO A 43 -12.53 6.32 -4.56
C PRO A 43 -11.12 5.79 -4.76
N ILE A 44 -10.74 5.61 -6.03
CA ILE A 44 -9.45 5.02 -6.39
C ILE A 44 -8.28 5.86 -5.86
N GLU A 45 -8.40 7.20 -5.86
CA GLU A 45 -7.35 8.10 -5.37
C GLU A 45 -7.07 7.88 -3.89
N GLN A 46 -8.12 7.73 -3.06
CA GLN A 46 -7.95 7.44 -1.64
C GLN A 46 -7.33 6.07 -1.39
N ARG A 47 -7.73 5.05 -2.16
CA ARG A 47 -7.15 3.71 -2.06
C ARG A 47 -5.66 3.71 -2.41
N LEU A 48 -5.28 4.44 -3.45
CA LEU A 48 -3.88 4.61 -3.85
C LEU A 48 -3.09 5.40 -2.81
N LYS A 49 -3.69 6.45 -2.20
CA LYS A 49 -3.07 7.19 -1.10
C LYS A 49 -2.79 6.28 0.09
N VAL A 50 -3.75 5.46 0.52
CA VAL A 50 -3.55 4.49 1.63
C VAL A 50 -2.39 3.55 1.32
N LEU A 51 -2.30 3.02 0.10
CA LEU A 51 -1.19 2.17 -0.32
C LEU A 51 0.13 2.93 -0.27
N ALA A 52 0.23 4.08 -0.95
CA ALA A 52 1.44 4.88 -0.99
C ALA A 52 1.93 5.22 0.42
N THR A 53 1.05 5.73 1.28
CA THR A 53 1.39 6.05 2.68
C THR A 53 1.84 4.79 3.46
N SER A 54 1.21 3.64 3.23
CA SER A 54 1.61 2.38 3.90
C SER A 54 2.98 1.85 3.47
N PHE A 55 3.39 2.15 2.24
CA PHE A 55 4.71 1.78 1.71
C PHE A 55 5.78 2.85 1.98
N HIS A 56 5.39 4.12 2.10
CA HIS A 56 6.28 5.26 2.34
C HIS A 56 7.12 5.09 3.62
N TYR A 57 6.53 4.52 4.67
CA TYR A 57 7.20 4.31 5.96
C TYR A 57 8.16 3.12 5.99
N ARG A 58 8.41 2.47 4.86
CA ARG A 58 9.21 1.24 4.77
C ARG A 58 10.53 1.51 4.06
N ASP A 59 11.55 0.75 4.42
CA ASP A 59 12.78 0.74 3.65
C ASP A 59 12.58 -0.03 2.33
N LEU A 60 12.58 0.72 1.23
CA LEU A 60 12.47 0.22 -0.14
C LEU A 60 13.74 0.54 -0.95
N SER A 61 14.83 0.93 -0.29
CA SER A 61 16.07 1.37 -0.96
C SER A 61 16.74 0.25 -1.77
N ASP A 62 16.66 -0.99 -1.29
CA ASP A 62 17.26 -2.17 -1.92
C ASP A 62 16.33 -2.88 -2.92
N LYS A 63 15.09 -2.39 -3.09
CA LYS A 63 14.09 -3.01 -3.97
C LYS A 63 13.99 -2.29 -5.30
N TYR A 64 13.98 -3.07 -6.38
CA TYR A 64 13.61 -2.56 -7.70
C TYR A 64 12.11 -2.26 -7.74
N LEU A 65 11.78 -0.98 -7.90
CA LEU A 65 10.44 -0.47 -8.16
C LEU A 65 10.43 0.20 -9.53
N VAL A 66 9.31 0.05 -10.25
CA VAL A 66 9.08 0.84 -11.48
C VAL A 66 9.16 2.33 -11.11
N PRO A 67 9.88 3.19 -11.87
CA PRO A 67 10.11 4.59 -11.49
C PRO A 67 8.84 5.35 -11.12
N VAL A 68 7.75 5.17 -11.88
CA VAL A 68 6.45 5.82 -11.59
C VAL A 68 5.86 5.40 -10.24
N LEU A 69 6.04 4.14 -9.81
CA LEU A 69 5.59 3.67 -8.52
C LEU A 69 6.42 4.27 -7.39
N ARG A 70 7.74 4.33 -7.58
CA ARG A 70 8.67 4.90 -6.59
C ARG A 70 8.36 6.38 -6.36
N SER A 71 8.29 7.17 -7.43
CA SER A 71 7.93 8.59 -7.33
C SER A 71 6.59 8.79 -6.63
N TYR A 72 5.57 7.97 -6.96
CA TYR A 72 4.26 8.08 -6.32
C TYR A 72 4.28 7.79 -4.81
N ILE A 73 5.11 6.83 -4.36
CA ILE A 73 5.29 6.53 -2.93
C ILE A 73 6.07 7.65 -2.21
N GLU A 74 7.07 8.22 -2.87
CA GLU A 74 7.94 9.27 -2.30
C GLU A 74 7.24 10.65 -2.24
N GLU A 75 6.37 10.96 -3.21
CA GLU A 75 5.65 12.23 -3.30
C GLU A 75 4.41 12.31 -2.40
N VAL A 76 3.93 11.19 -1.86
CA VAL A 76 2.74 11.20 -1.01
C VAL A 76 3.03 11.99 0.27
N THR A 77 2.34 13.12 0.45
CA THR A 77 2.44 13.89 1.70
C THR A 77 1.69 13.14 2.79
N VAL A 78 2.42 12.77 3.86
CA VAL A 78 1.87 12.04 4.99
C VAL A 78 1.42 12.95 6.12
#